data_AF-A0A923EGU6-F1
#
_entry.id   AF-A0A923EGU6-F1
#
_cell.length_a   1.000
_cell.length_b   1.000
_cell.length_c   1.000
_cell.angle_alpha   90.00
_cell.angle_beta   90.00
_cell.angle_gamma   90.00
#
_symmetry.space_group_name_H-M   'P 1'
#
loop_
_entity.id
_entity.type
_entity.pdbx_description
1 polymer ?
#
loop_
_entity_poly.entity_id
_entity_poly.type
_entity_poly.pdbx_seq_one_letter_code
_entity_poly.pdbx_strand_id
1 'polypeptide(L)'
;MKKAIDLCLDYVKTDRTGDRWIDQGVGYALFARDEKRLFRSINDENYQSLREKYETYFWNELDRHISDYPPFRGLEPQLQEKIRRARSIFSYGLAFMISGSVEYKMMQTEKQIIDLIQVASDSLFKGIKDEYGIK
;
A
#
# COMPACT_ATOMS: atom_id res chain seq x y z
N MET A 1 2.72 10.19 16.51
CA MET A 1 2.00 9.22 15.67
C MET A 1 1.15 9.88 14.58
N LYS A 2 0.13 10.69 14.88
CA LYS A 2 -0.71 11.32 13.82
C LYS A 2 0.09 11.98 12.69
N LYS A 3 1.06 12.86 13.01
CA LYS A 3 1.91 13.51 11.99
C LYS A 3 2.69 12.53 11.10
N ALA A 4 3.16 11.41 11.67
CA ALA A 4 3.87 10.39 10.89
C ALA A 4 2.91 9.61 9.98
N ILE A 5 1.67 9.41 10.42
CA ILE A 5 0.61 8.80 9.61
C ILE A 5 0.14 9.76 8.52
N ASP A 6 -0.02 11.05 8.82
CA ASP A 6 -0.35 12.08 7.84
C ASP A 6 0.74 12.14 6.76
N LEU A 7 2.02 12.15 7.15
CA LEU A 7 3.14 12.09 6.20
C LEU A 7 3.12 10.80 5.37
N CYS A 8 2.84 9.65 5.99
CA CYS A 8 2.70 8.39 5.26
C CYS A 8 1.54 8.46 4.24
N LEU A 9 0.41 9.07 4.61
CA LEU A 9 -0.71 9.29 3.70
C LEU A 9 -0.34 10.22 2.54
N ASP A 10 0.45 11.27 2.78
CA ASP A 10 0.94 12.14 1.71
C ASP A 10 1.75 11.33 0.70
N TYR A 11 2.69 10.51 1.19
CA TYR A 11 3.44 9.59 0.32
C TYR A 11 2.52 8.67 -0.48
N VAL A 12 1.52 8.06 0.17
CA VAL A 12 0.60 7.08 -0.43
C VAL A 12 -0.39 7.70 -1.44
N LYS A 13 -0.67 9.00 -1.33
CA LYS A 13 -1.60 9.72 -2.21
C LYS A 13 -0.91 10.50 -3.33
N THR A 14 0.41 10.65 -3.29
CA THR A 14 1.16 11.28 -4.38
C THR A 14 1.03 10.49 -5.67
N ASP A 15 0.57 11.16 -6.73
CA ASP A 15 0.52 10.63 -8.10
C ASP A 15 1.95 10.41 -8.63
N ARG A 16 2.23 9.20 -9.10
CA ARG A 16 3.55 8.81 -9.64
C ARG A 16 3.45 8.08 -10.96
N THR A 17 2.45 7.21 -11.08
CA THR A 17 2.26 6.34 -12.23
C THR A 17 1.02 6.70 -13.04
N GLY A 18 0.17 7.61 -12.54
CA GLY A 18 -1.17 7.85 -13.08
C GLY A 18 -2.20 6.80 -12.65
N ASP A 19 -1.79 5.78 -11.90
CA ASP A 19 -2.67 4.76 -11.33
C ASP A 19 -2.66 4.85 -9.79
N ARG A 20 -3.75 5.39 -9.25
CA ARG A 20 -3.96 5.57 -7.80
C ARG A 20 -3.82 4.29 -6.99
N TRP A 21 -4.11 3.13 -7.56
CA TRP A 21 -3.98 1.85 -6.87
C TRP A 21 -2.51 1.44 -6.72
N ILE A 22 -1.73 1.63 -7.78
CA ILE A 22 -0.29 1.37 -7.81
C ILE A 22 0.43 2.37 -6.90
N ASP A 23 0.08 3.64 -7.03
CA ASP A 23 0.67 4.74 -6.28
C ASP A 23 0.51 4.57 -4.76
N GLN A 24 -0.60 3.98 -4.29
CA GLN A 24 -0.75 3.65 -2.87
C GLN A 24 0.33 2.68 -2.37
N GLY A 25 0.57 1.60 -3.12
CA GLY A 25 1.58 0.60 -2.75
C GLY A 25 3.00 1.16 -2.84
N VAL A 26 3.28 1.94 -3.90
CA VAL A 26 4.56 2.60 -4.12
C VAL A 26 4.85 3.61 -3.02
N GLY A 27 3.91 4.50 -2.72
CA GLY A 27 4.05 5.50 -1.68
C GLY A 27 4.32 4.90 -0.31
N TYR A 28 3.64 3.80 0.05
CA TYR A 28 3.88 3.12 1.32
C TYR A 28 5.30 2.55 1.42
N ALA A 29 5.79 1.94 0.35
CA ALA A 29 7.15 1.40 0.28
C ALA A 29 8.22 2.51 0.28
N LEU A 30 7.97 3.62 -0.41
CA LEU A 30 8.85 4.80 -0.40
C LEU A 30 8.92 5.44 0.98
N PHE A 31 7.80 5.58 1.68
CA PHE A 31 7.78 6.07 3.05
C PHE A 31 8.63 5.18 3.97
N ALA A 32 8.56 3.86 3.81
CA ALA A 32 9.38 2.93 4.58
C ALA A 32 10.89 3.04 4.27
N ARG A 33 11.24 3.39 3.03
CA ARG A 33 12.62 3.63 2.58
C ARG A 33 13.17 4.95 3.12
N ASP A 34 12.46 6.03 2.84
CA ASP A 34 12.91 7.40 3.04
C ASP A 34 12.76 7.83 4.50
N GLU A 35 11.68 7.42 5.15
CA GLU A 35 11.30 7.77 6.52
C GLU A 35 11.39 6.57 7.47
N LYS A 36 12.43 5.75 7.31
CA LYS A 36 12.65 4.46 7.99
C LYS A 36 12.37 4.47 9.50
N ARG A 37 12.78 5.53 10.21
CA ARG A 37 12.57 5.67 11.66
C ARG A 37 11.09 5.90 12.00
N LEU A 38 10.39 6.73 11.21
CA LEU A 38 8.97 6.97 11.37
C LEU A 38 8.18 5.71 11.03
N PHE A 39 8.52 5.03 9.93
CA PHE A 39 7.91 3.75 9.56
C PHE A 39 8.02 2.70 10.68
N ARG A 40 9.20 2.56 11.28
CA ARG A 40 9.38 1.65 12.43
C ARG A 40 8.54 2.10 13.63
N SER A 41 8.53 3.39 13.94
CA SER A 41 7.77 3.93 15.08
C SER A 41 6.26 3.76 14.95
N ILE A 42 5.69 3.88 13.74
CA ILE A 42 4.24 3.67 13.55
C ILE A 42 3.84 2.19 13.58
N ASN A 43 4.79 1.27 13.40
CA ASN A 43 4.58 -0.18 13.42
C ASN A 43 5.15 -0.86 14.69
N ASP A 44 5.63 -0.09 15.66
CA ASP A 44 6.19 -0.59 16.91
C ASP A 44 5.06 -1.03 17.86
N GLU A 45 5.19 -2.25 18.37
CA GLU A 45 4.22 -2.90 19.26
C GLU A 45 3.99 -2.13 20.57
N ASN A 46 5.01 -1.39 21.04
CA ASN A 46 4.89 -0.57 22.24
C ASN A 46 3.86 0.56 22.09
N TYR A 47 3.49 0.91 20.85
CA TYR A 47 2.48 1.92 20.54
C TYR A 47 1.20 1.32 19.92
N GLN A 48 0.92 0.03 20.14
CA GLN A 48 -0.21 -0.68 19.53
C GLN A 48 -1.55 0.05 19.73
N SER A 49 -1.88 0.48 20.95
CA SER A 49 -3.16 1.17 21.22
C SER A 49 -3.30 2.49 20.45
N LEU A 50 -2.18 3.20 20.26
CA LEU A 50 -2.16 4.44 19.49
C LEU A 50 -2.22 4.15 17.99
N ARG A 51 -1.60 3.06 17.53
CA ARG A 51 -1.66 2.57 16.15
C ARG A 51 -3.08 2.18 15.79
N GLU A 52 -3.76 1.39 16.61
CA GLU A 52 -5.17 0.98 16.41
C GLU A 52 -6.09 2.21 16.27
N LYS A 53 -5.89 3.24 17.09
CA LYS A 53 -6.65 4.51 17.00
C LYS A 53 -6.53 5.17 15.62
N TYR A 54 -5.37 5.10 14.98
CA TYR A 54 -5.14 5.74 13.69
C TYR A 54 -5.21 4.78 12.50
N GLU A 55 -5.28 3.46 12.74
CA GLU A 55 -5.41 2.45 11.69
C GLU A 55 -6.72 2.63 10.94
N THR A 56 -7.85 2.77 11.65
CA THR A 56 -9.15 3.07 11.03
C THR A 56 -9.11 4.36 10.21
N TYR A 57 -8.45 5.39 10.73
CA TYR A 57 -8.27 6.65 10.00
C TYR A 57 -7.50 6.44 8.69
N PHE A 58 -6.37 5.74 8.75
CA PHE A 58 -5.53 5.45 7.60
C PHE A 58 -6.29 4.65 6.54
N TRP A 59 -6.96 3.56 6.93
CA TRP A 59 -7.76 2.75 6.01
C TRP A 59 -8.89 3.53 5.34
N ASN A 60 -9.63 4.35 6.10
CA ASN A 60 -10.69 5.19 5.56
C ASN A 60 -10.17 6.24 4.56
N GLU A 61 -8.94 6.71 4.72
CA GLU A 61 -8.29 7.61 3.75
C GLU A 61 -7.86 6.86 2.48
N LEU A 62 -7.34 5.62 2.62
CA LEU A 62 -7.02 4.78 1.46
C LEU A 62 -8.26 4.44 0.65
N ASP A 63 -9.33 4.01 1.32
CA ASP A 63 -10.58 3.63 0.67
C ASP A 63 -11.22 4.79 -0.06
N ARG A 64 -11.21 5.99 0.54
CA ARG A 64 -11.71 7.21 -0.13
C ARG A 64 -10.87 7.57 -1.35
N HIS A 65 -9.55 7.35 -1.32
CA HIS A 65 -8.67 7.68 -2.43
C HIS A 65 -8.93 6.84 -3.68
N ILE A 66 -9.48 5.62 -3.54
CA ILE A 66 -9.74 4.68 -4.64
C ILE A 66 -11.21 4.25 -4.73
N SER A 67 -12.13 5.03 -4.17
CA SER A 67 -13.55 4.65 -4.06
C SER A 67 -14.24 4.48 -5.42
N ASP A 68 -13.77 5.20 -6.42
CA ASP A 68 -14.26 5.19 -7.80
C ASP A 68 -13.30 4.45 -8.76
N TYR A 69 -12.38 3.65 -8.21
CA TYR A 69 -11.33 2.99 -9.00
C TYR A 69 -11.94 2.07 -10.07
N PRO A 70 -11.75 2.36 -11.38
CA PRO A 70 -12.50 1.69 -12.44
C PRO A 70 -12.38 0.16 -12.45
N PRO A 71 -11.21 -0.44 -12.17
CA PRO A 71 -11.07 -1.90 -12.08
C PRO A 71 -11.92 -2.58 -10.99
N PHE A 72 -12.43 -1.84 -10.01
CA PHE A 72 -13.34 -2.37 -8.99
C PHE A 72 -14.82 -2.25 -9.35
N ARG A 73 -15.16 -1.62 -10.48
CA ARG A 73 -16.54 -1.45 -10.90
C ARG A 73 -17.21 -2.81 -11.16
N GLY A 74 -18.37 -3.02 -10.54
CA GLY A 74 -19.14 -4.27 -10.68
C GLY A 74 -18.66 -5.41 -9.79
N LEU A 75 -17.61 -5.21 -8.98
CA LEU A 75 -17.22 -6.16 -7.94
C LEU A 75 -18.10 -6.01 -6.70
N GLU A 76 -18.49 -7.13 -6.11
CA GLU A 76 -19.11 -7.15 -4.78
C GLU A 76 -18.20 -6.48 -3.73
N PRO A 77 -18.73 -5.68 -2.79
CA PRO A 77 -17.92 -4.96 -1.82
C PRO A 77 -16.96 -5.85 -1.01
N GLN A 78 -17.40 -7.05 -0.63
CA GLN A 78 -16.57 -8.01 0.11
C GLN A 78 -15.38 -8.50 -0.70
N LEU A 79 -15.53 -8.64 -2.02
CA LEU A 79 -14.45 -9.03 -2.91
C LEU A 79 -13.46 -7.87 -3.07
N GLN A 80 -13.95 -6.63 -3.23
CA GLN A 80 -13.09 -5.45 -3.25
C GLN A 80 -12.23 -5.35 -1.98
N GLU A 81 -12.83 -5.59 -0.81
CA GLU A 81 -12.11 -5.59 0.47
C GLU A 81 -11.01 -6.66 0.51
N LYS A 82 -11.30 -7.90 0.09
CA LYS A 82 -10.30 -8.97 0.02
C LYS A 82 -9.11 -8.61 -0.86
N ILE A 83 -9.37 -8.00 -2.02
CA ILE A 83 -8.35 -7.57 -2.98
C ILE A 83 -7.48 -6.46 -2.37
N ARG A 84 -8.13 -5.44 -1.76
CA ARG A 84 -7.46 -4.37 -1.01
C ARG A 84 -6.56 -4.92 0.08
N ARG A 85 -7.07 -5.87 0.87
CA ARG A 85 -6.33 -6.50 1.96
C ARG A 85 -5.14 -7.30 1.45
N ALA A 86 -5.32 -8.12 0.43
CA ALA A 86 -4.25 -8.94 -0.16
C ALA A 86 -3.08 -8.07 -0.67
N ARG A 87 -3.37 -7.03 -1.46
CA ARG A 87 -2.34 -6.09 -1.94
C ARG A 87 -1.69 -5.33 -0.80
N SER A 88 -2.45 -4.90 0.20
CA SER A 88 -1.88 -4.17 1.34
C SER A 88 -0.94 -5.03 2.19
N ILE A 89 -1.22 -6.33 2.35
CA ILE A 89 -0.30 -7.28 2.99
C ILE A 89 1.00 -7.37 2.20
N PHE A 90 0.93 -7.45 0.87
CA PHE A 90 2.10 -7.44 0.01
C PHE A 90 2.91 -6.14 0.16
N SER A 91 2.27 -4.97 0.04
CA SER A 91 2.93 -3.67 0.22
C SER A 91 3.54 -3.53 1.61
N TYR A 92 2.88 -4.03 2.65
CA TYR A 92 3.41 -4.05 4.02
C TYR A 92 4.66 -4.92 4.14
N GLY A 93 4.63 -6.14 3.60
CA GLY A 93 5.79 -7.04 3.58
C GLY A 93 6.98 -6.40 2.86
N LEU A 94 6.74 -5.80 1.69
CA LEU A 94 7.77 -5.07 0.94
C LEU A 94 8.36 -3.90 1.75
N ALA A 95 7.49 -3.06 2.31
CA ALA A 95 7.90 -1.93 3.14
C ALA A 95 8.72 -2.36 4.35
N PHE A 96 8.30 -3.44 5.04
CA PHE A 96 9.03 -4.00 6.17
C PHE A 96 10.43 -4.46 5.76
N MET A 97 10.55 -5.18 4.64
CA MET A 97 11.85 -5.64 4.11
C MET A 97 12.77 -4.46 3.75
N ILE A 98 12.25 -3.46 3.04
CA ILE A 98 12.98 -2.22 2.70
C ILE A 98 13.45 -1.49 3.97
N SER A 99 12.59 -1.41 4.99
CA SER A 99 12.92 -0.78 6.28
C SER A 99 13.81 -1.65 7.17
N GLY A 100 14.01 -2.92 6.84
CA GLY A 100 14.59 -3.93 7.73
C GLY A 100 16.07 -4.17 7.50
N SER A 101 16.50 -4.35 6.26
CA SER A 101 17.84 -4.91 5.97
C SER A 101 18.73 -4.01 5.11
N VAL A 102 20.04 -4.31 5.15
CA VAL A 102 21.05 -3.75 4.25
C VAL A 102 21.06 -4.53 2.92
N GLU A 103 20.52 -5.76 2.89
CA GLU A 103 20.52 -6.64 1.72
C GLU A 103 19.47 -6.34 0.64
N TYR A 104 18.50 -5.45 0.85
CA TYR A 104 17.53 -5.10 -0.21
C TYR A 104 18.11 -4.11 -1.24
N LYS A 105 19.22 -4.52 -1.88
CA LYS A 105 19.87 -3.84 -3.01
C LYS A 105 18.98 -3.72 -4.25
N MET A 106 17.89 -4.49 -4.30
CA MET A 106 16.93 -4.49 -5.42
C MET A 106 15.89 -3.36 -5.35
N MET A 107 15.78 -2.62 -4.24
CA MET A 107 14.76 -1.56 -4.04
C MET A 107 15.41 -0.22 -3.70
N GLN A 108 16.47 0.13 -4.42
CA GLN A 108 17.24 1.37 -4.21
C GLN A 108 16.61 2.56 -4.93
N THR A 109 15.90 2.32 -6.03
CA THR A 109 15.26 3.37 -6.82
C THR A 109 13.75 3.28 -6.73
N GLU A 110 13.08 4.41 -6.93
CA GLU A 110 11.63 4.47 -7.03
C GLU A 110 11.11 3.62 -8.20
N LYS A 111 11.81 3.60 -9.33
CA LYS A 111 11.47 2.76 -10.48
C LYS A 111 11.40 1.27 -10.11
N GLN A 112 12.36 0.77 -9.34
CA GLN A 112 12.35 -0.65 -8.91
C GLN A 112 11.13 -0.98 -8.04
N ILE A 113 10.75 -0.05 -7.17
CA ILE A 113 9.56 -0.19 -6.32
C ILE A 113 8.29 -0.16 -7.19
N ILE A 114 8.19 0.78 -8.13
CA ILE A 114 7.08 0.86 -9.10
C ILE A 114 6.97 -0.45 -9.88
N ASP A 115 8.05 -0.91 -10.50
CA ASP A 115 8.06 -2.11 -11.34
C ASP A 115 7.54 -3.35 -10.55
N LEU A 116 7.97 -3.52 -9.29
CA LEU A 116 7.54 -4.65 -8.48
C LEU A 116 6.08 -4.53 -8.00
N ILE A 117 5.67 -3.35 -7.53
CA ILE A 117 4.27 -3.12 -7.12
C ILE A 117 3.32 -3.32 -8.31
N GLN A 118 3.71 -2.86 -9.50
CA GLN A 118 2.95 -3.03 -10.73
C GLN A 118 2.77 -4.52 -11.05
N VAL A 119 3.87 -5.28 -11.12
CA VAL A 119 3.81 -6.72 -11.43
C VAL A 119 2.92 -7.46 -10.44
N ALA A 120 3.03 -7.18 -9.14
CA ALA A 120 2.19 -7.82 -8.14
C ALA A 120 0.71 -7.44 -8.27
N SER A 121 0.43 -6.16 -8.54
CA SER A 121 -0.93 -5.65 -8.71
C SER A 121 -1.60 -6.19 -9.97
N ASP A 122 -0.89 -6.22 -11.09
CA ASP A 122 -1.36 -6.79 -12.35
C ASP A 122 -1.63 -8.28 -12.21
N SER A 123 -0.75 -9.01 -11.51
CA SER A 123 -0.93 -10.44 -11.24
C SER A 123 -2.18 -10.70 -10.39
N LEU A 124 -2.40 -9.88 -9.35
CA LEU A 124 -3.61 -9.94 -8.54
C LEU A 124 -4.85 -9.67 -9.40
N PHE A 125 -4.86 -8.58 -10.18
CA PHE A 125 -5.99 -8.24 -11.06
C PHE A 125 -6.28 -9.32 -12.08
N LYS A 126 -5.25 -9.86 -12.73
CA LYS A 126 -5.40 -10.97 -13.66
C LYS A 126 -6.04 -12.18 -12.99
N GLY A 127 -5.54 -12.58 -11.82
CA GLY A 127 -6.12 -13.69 -11.06
C GLY A 127 -7.60 -13.47 -10.73
N ILE A 128 -7.97 -12.26 -10.30
CA ILE A 128 -9.37 -11.88 -10.03
C ILE A 128 -10.21 -11.96 -11.32
N LYS A 129 -9.73 -11.43 -12.44
CA LYS A 129 -10.45 -11.49 -13.71
C LYS A 129 -10.70 -12.93 -14.16
N ASP A 130 -9.67 -13.77 -14.06
CA ASP A 130 -9.73 -15.18 -14.47
C ASP A 130 -10.71 -15.98 -13.58
N GLU A 131 -10.72 -15.74 -12.26
CA GLU A 131 -11.60 -16.46 -11.32
C GLU A 131 -13.06 -16.00 -11.38
N TYR A 132 -13.32 -14.71 -11.58
CA TYR A 132 -14.67 -14.12 -11.48
C TYR A 132 -15.27 -13.69 -12.83
N GLY A 133 -14.58 -13.94 -13.96
CA GLY A 133 -15.08 -13.66 -15.31
C GLY A 133 -15.29 -12.17 -15.61
N ILE A 134 -14.55 -11.29 -14.93
CA ILE A 134 -14.62 -9.83 -15.11
C ILE A 134 -13.87 -9.47 -16.39
N LYS A 135 -14.59 -8.91 -17.36
CA LYS A 135 -14.01 -8.44 -18.63
C LYS A 135 -13.22 -7.14 -18.41
#